data_AF-A0A2T4TWU4-F1
#
_entry.id   AF-A0A2T4TWU4-F1
#
_cell.length_a   1.000
_cell.length_b   1.000
_cell.length_c   1.000
_cell.angle_alpha   90.00
_cell.angle_beta   90.00
_cell.angle_gamma   90.00
#
_symmetry.space_group_name_H-M   'P 1'
#
loop_
_entity.id
_entity.type
_entity.pdbx_description
1 polymer ?
#
loop_
_entity_poly.entity_id
_entity_poly.type
_entity_poly.pdbx_seq_one_letter_code
_entity_poly.pdbx_strand_id
1 'polypeptide(L)' 'MSRGVERTLLSIDRQKLKADQWETYQTIHSFLTQAREALTSKDFQQATNLVQKARVLSSELSKAVR' A
#
# COMPACT_ATOMS: atom_id res chain seq x y z
N MET A 1 5.63 9.21 7.15
CA MET A 1 4.78 8.19 7.81
C MET A 1 4.42 7.00 6.89
N SER A 2 5.09 6.80 5.74
CA SER A 2 4.79 5.70 4.77
C SER A 2 5.84 4.58 4.70
N ARG A 3 7.06 4.80 5.22
CA ARG A 3 8.23 3.90 5.05
C ARG A 3 7.97 2.42 5.39
N GLY A 4 7.10 2.13 6.36
CA GLY A 4 6.76 0.75 6.72
C GLY A 4 6.03 0.00 5.61
N VAL A 5 5.03 0.66 4.98
CA VAL A 5 4.23 0.06 3.90
C VAL A 5 5.09 -0.15 2.65
N GLU A 6 5.90 0.85 2.30
CA GLU A 6 6.81 0.78 1.15
C GLU A 6 7.84 -0.35 1.32
N ARG A 7 8.38 -0.55 2.53
CA ARG A 7 9.33 -1.64 2.81
C ARG A 7 8.67 -3.02 2.72
N THR A 8 7.44 -3.16 3.20
CA THR A 8 6.68 -4.42 3.08
C THR A 8 6.42 -4.76 1.61
N LEU A 9 5.98 -3.79 0.79
CA LEU A 9 5.76 -4.00 -0.65
C LEU A 9 7.05 -4.38 -1.40
N LEU A 10 8.18 -3.75 -1.07
CA LEU A 10 9.47 -4.07 -1.68
C LEU A 10 9.93 -5.50 -1.35
N SER A 11 9.47 -6.08 -0.25
CA SER A 11 9.81 -7.44 0.16
C SER A 11 8.92 -8.50 -0.50
N ILE A 12 7.85 -8.09 -1.18
CA ILE A 12 6.93 -9.00 -1.88
C ILE A 12 7.49 -9.29 -3.27
N ASP A 13 7.74 -10.58 -3.53
CA ASP A 13 8.10 -11.05 -4.86
C ASP A 13 6.87 -10.99 -5.78
N ARG A 14 6.81 -9.91 -6.57
CA ARG A 14 5.72 -9.62 -7.50
C ARG A 14 5.46 -10.73 -8.51
N GLN A 15 6.47 -11.51 -8.88
CA GLN A 15 6.33 -12.58 -9.88
C GLN A 15 5.62 -13.82 -9.32
N LYS A 16 5.51 -13.94 -8.00
CA LYS A 16 4.86 -15.06 -7.31
C LYS A 16 3.44 -14.74 -6.85
N LEU A 17 2.96 -13.52 -7.10
CA LEU A 17 1.63 -13.12 -6.70
C LEU A 17 0.58 -13.81 -7.58
N LYS A 18 -0.41 -14.42 -6.94
CA LYS A 18 -1.65 -14.87 -7.60
C LYS A 18 -2.47 -13.65 -8.04
N ALA A 19 -3.45 -13.85 -8.92
CA ALA A 19 -4.28 -12.76 -9.45
C ALA A 19 -4.88 -11.86 -8.35
N ASP A 20 -5.49 -12.45 -7.33
CA ASP A 20 -6.11 -11.70 -6.21
C ASP A 20 -5.07 -10.93 -5.37
N GLN A 21 -3.87 -11.50 -5.23
CA GLN A 21 -2.76 -10.88 -4.51
C GLN A 21 -2.15 -9.74 -5.33
N TRP A 22 -2.12 -9.88 -6.65
CA TRP A 22 -1.69 -8.84 -7.58
C TRP A 22 -2.66 -7.65 -7.56
N GLU A 23 -3.97 -7.91 -7.58
CA GLU A 23 -4.98 -6.86 -7.44
C GLU A 23 -4.80 -6.11 -6.12
N THR A 24 -4.66 -6.84 -5.01
CA THR A 24 -4.39 -6.25 -3.68
C THR A 24 -3.12 -5.39 -3.69
N TYR A 25 -2.04 -5.87 -4.33
CA TYR A 25 -0.80 -5.12 -4.50
C TYR A 25 -1.02 -3.80 -5.26
N GLN A 26 -1.77 -3.84 -6.37
CA GLN A 26 -2.10 -2.65 -7.15
C GLN A 26 -2.95 -1.66 -6.35
N THR A 27 -3.91 -2.13 -5.56
CA THR A 27 -4.72 -1.27 -4.68
C THR A 27 -3.85 -0.58 -3.63
N ILE A 28 -2.92 -1.28 -3.00
CA ILE A 28 -1.99 -0.67 -2.02
C ILE A 28 -1.15 0.41 -2.71
N HIS A 29 -0.63 0.14 -3.90
CA HIS A 29 0.16 1.11 -4.66
C HIS A 29 -0.67 2.36 -5.01
N SER A 30 -1.93 2.18 -5.44
CA SER A 30 -2.85 3.28 -5.71
C SER A 30 -3.11 4.15 -4.48
N PHE A 31 -3.33 3.55 -3.30
CA PHE A 31 -3.48 4.32 -2.07
C PHE A 31 -2.23 5.12 -1.71
N LEU A 32 -1.02 4.58 -1.93
CA LEU A 32 0.22 5.32 -1.69
C LEU A 32 0.39 6.49 -2.66
N THR A 33 0.03 6.32 -3.94
CA THR A 33 0.03 7.41 -4.92
C THR A 33 -0.93 8.51 -4.51
N GLN A 34 -2.19 8.16 -4.22
CA GLN A 34 -3.21 9.13 -3.78
C GLN A 34 -2.81 9.82 -2.47
N ALA A 35 -2.13 9.11 -1.55
CA ALA A 35 -1.63 9.71 -0.32
C ALA A 35 -0.57 10.79 -0.60
N ARG A 36 0.32 10.56 -1.58
CA ARG A 36 1.32 11.55 -2.01
C ARG A 36 0.68 12.77 -2.68
N GLU A 37 -0.38 12.56 -3.46
CA GLU A 37 -1.18 13.63 -4.05
C GLU A 37 -1.89 14.45 -2.96
N ALA A 38 -2.53 13.79 -2.00
CA ALA A 38 -3.18 14.45 -0.86
C ALA A 38 -2.18 15.27 -0.02
N LEU A 39 -0.95 14.77 0.19
CA LEU A 39 0.12 15.54 0.84
C LEU A 39 0.49 16.79 0.05
N THR A 40 0.59 16.68 -1.28
CA THR A 40 0.87 17.82 -2.17
C THR A 40 -0.25 18.87 -2.10
N SER A 41 -1.50 18.42 -2.02
CA SER A 41 -2.68 19.28 -1.86
C SER A 41 -2.91 19.78 -0.43
N LYS A 42 -1.99 19.48 0.51
CA LYS A 42 -2.11 19.79 1.96
C LYS A 42 -3.34 19.17 2.64
N ASP A 43 -3.94 18.16 2.03
CA ASP A 43 -4.99 17.35 2.64
C ASP A 43 -4.38 16.24 3.49
N PHE A 44 -3.89 16.64 4.67
CA PHE A 44 -3.19 15.74 5.59
C PHE A 44 -4.11 14.65 6.17
N GLN A 45 -5.40 14.94 6.31
CA GLN A 45 -6.38 13.96 6.80
C GLN A 45 -6.56 12.85 5.77
N GLN A 46 -6.77 13.21 4.51
CA GLN A 46 -6.90 12.24 3.43
C GLN A 46 -5.62 11.44 3.23
N ALA A 47 -4.46 12.10 3.26
CA ALA A 47 -3.16 11.42 3.18
C ALA A 47 -3.01 10.37 4.30
N THR A 48 -3.38 10.71 5.54
CA THR A 48 -3.31 9.80 6.69
C THR A 48 -4.25 8.61 6.51
N ASN A 49 -5.49 8.86 6.10
CA ASN A 49 -6.48 7.81 5.85
C ASN A 49 -5.99 6.82 4.78
N LEU A 50 -5.44 7.32 3.68
CA LEU A 50 -4.93 6.50 2.57
C LEU A 50 -3.73 5.65 3.00
N VAL A 51 -2.78 6.22 3.76
CA VAL A 51 -1.64 5.47 4.30
C VAL A 51 -2.09 4.38 5.27
N GLN A 52 -3.09 4.64 6.12
CA GLN A 52 -3.63 3.62 7.03
C GLN A 52 -4.28 2.46 6.27
N LYS A 53 -5.08 2.75 5.23
CA LYS A 53 -5.65 1.71 4.36
C LYS A 53 -4.57 0.89 3.67
N ALA A 54 -3.56 1.55 3.11
CA ALA A 54 -2.42 0.88 2.48
C ALA A 54 -1.66 -0.01 3.48
N ARG A 55 -1.52 0.43 4.73
CA ARG A 55 -0.87 -0.35 5.79
C ARG A 55 -1.63 -1.63 6.12
N VAL A 56 -2.95 -1.55 6.30
CA VAL A 56 -3.79 -2.73 6.59
C VAL A 56 -3.67 -3.75 5.46
N LEU A 57 -3.89 -3.32 4.22
CA LEU A 57 -3.80 -4.22 3.06
C LEU A 57 -2.39 -4.81 2.88
N SER A 58 -1.33 -4.03 3.12
CA SER A 58 0.05 -4.55 3.04
C SER A 58 0.35 -5.63 4.07
N SER A 59 -0.23 -5.52 5.28
CA SER A 59 -0.12 -6.56 6.32
C SER A 59 -0.85 -7.83 5.90
N GLU A 60 -2.08 -7.71 5.39
CA GLU A 60 -2.86 -8.86 4.92
C GLU A 60 -2.20 -9.55 3.72
N LEU A 61 -1.73 -8.78 2.74
CA LEU A 61 -1.00 -9.31 1.59
C LEU A 61 0.29 -10.02 2.02
N SER A 62 1.05 -9.45 2.95
CA SER A 62 2.27 -10.09 3.48
C SER A 62 1.99 -11.41 4.20
N LYS A 63 0.84 -11.56 4.85
CA LYS A 63 0.42 -12.83 5.47
C LYS A 63 0.00 -13.84 4.42
N ALA A 64 -0.64 -13.41 3.35
CA ALA A 64 -1.14 -14.27 2.28
C ALA A 64 -0.04 -14.78 1.33
N VAL A 65 1.10 -14.09 1.26
CA VAL A 65 2.24 -14.43 0.39
C VAL A 65 3.30 -15.27 1.11
N ARG A 66 3.27 -15.31 2.45
CA ARG A 66 4.16 -16.15 3.27
C ARG A 66 3.70 -17.60 3.24
#